data_AF-A0A934GKF5-F1
#
_entry.id   AF-A0A934GKF5-F1
#
_cell.length_a   1.000
_cell.length_b   1.000
_cell.length_c   1.000
_cell.angle_alpha   90.00
_cell.angle_beta   90.00
_cell.angle_gamma   90.00
#
_symmetry.space_group_name_H-M   'P 1'
#
loop_
_entity.id
_entity.type
_entity.pdbx_description
1 polymer ?
#
loop_
_entity_poly.entity_id
_entity_poly.type
_entity_poly.pdbx_seq_one_letter_code
_entity_poly.pdbx_strand_id
1 'polypeptide(L)'
;MMPMPNPKHRVVRRADVQHLPSLADDGVATLLLDQRGMIRGYNGASENLFGYRRSEVVWQHVSMLLPQLADTDLVRDGQLNPRLLFLCRIGGYFKAQKQNGQSFASDLFLLNLSNSDSSDLRMIVRPFQH
;
A
#
# COMPACT_ATOMS: atom_id res chain seq x y z
N MET A 1 -13.95 -42.69 26.46
CA MET A 1 -13.99 -41.21 26.60
C MET A 1 -12.87 -40.64 25.74
N MET A 2 -13.21 -39.78 24.78
CA MET A 2 -12.30 -39.11 23.83
C MET A 2 -11.47 -38.00 24.54
N PRO A 3 -10.55 -37.28 23.86
CA PRO A 3 -9.20 -37.69 23.51
C PRO A 3 -8.13 -36.69 24.03
N MET A 4 -6.84 -37.07 24.00
CA MET A 4 -5.74 -36.10 23.87
C MET A 4 -5.37 -35.97 22.39
N PRO A 5 -4.89 -34.80 21.91
CA PRO A 5 -3.47 -34.77 21.53
C PRO A 5 -2.73 -33.41 21.63
N ASN A 6 -1.52 -33.49 22.19
CA ASN A 6 -0.19 -33.09 21.68
C ASN A 6 0.14 -31.69 21.07
N PRO A 7 1.44 -31.27 21.13
CA PRO A 7 1.87 -29.88 21.15
C PRO A 7 2.36 -29.30 19.81
N LYS A 8 2.18 -27.98 19.71
CA LYS A 8 3.12 -26.98 19.15
C LYS A 8 3.83 -27.30 17.83
N HIS A 9 3.12 -27.70 16.78
CA HIS A 9 3.55 -27.49 15.40
C HIS A 9 2.31 -27.09 14.60
N ARG A 10 1.94 -25.80 14.65
CA ARG A 10 0.86 -25.27 13.82
C ARG A 10 1.39 -25.15 12.40
N VAL A 11 1.18 -26.23 11.64
CA VAL A 11 1.27 -26.34 10.20
C VAL A 11 0.94 -24.98 9.57
N VAL A 12 1.91 -24.39 8.87
CA VAL A 12 1.69 -23.24 8.00
C VAL A 12 0.70 -23.71 6.94
N ARG A 13 -0.59 -23.46 7.21
CA ARG A 13 -1.66 -23.80 6.28
C ARG A 13 -1.47 -22.90 5.07
N ARG A 14 -1.21 -23.54 3.93
CA ARG A 14 -1.26 -22.95 2.60
C ARG A 14 -2.71 -22.50 2.33
N ALA A 15 -3.12 -21.35 2.85
CA ALA A 15 -4.44 -20.74 2.58
C ALA A 15 -4.56 -19.24 2.94
N ASP A 16 -3.61 -18.62 3.65
CA ASP A 16 -3.74 -17.22 4.10
C ASP A 16 -3.26 -16.16 3.09
N VAL A 17 -3.57 -16.32 1.80
CA VAL A 17 -3.26 -15.31 0.76
C VAL A 17 -4.48 -14.41 0.43
N GLN A 18 -5.63 -14.60 1.08
CA GLN A 18 -6.92 -14.14 0.54
C GLN A 18 -7.68 -13.09 1.37
N HIS A 19 -7.01 -12.11 1.97
CA HIS A 19 -7.71 -10.88 2.39
C HIS A 19 -6.97 -9.61 1.95
N LEU A 20 -6.42 -9.62 0.73
CA LEU A 20 -6.30 -8.34 0.01
C LEU A 20 -7.71 -8.03 -0.49
N PRO A 21 -8.37 -6.95 -0.02
CA PRO A 21 -9.58 -6.49 -0.66
C PRO A 21 -9.24 -6.33 -2.14
N SER A 22 -9.97 -7.02 -3.02
CA SER A 22 -9.71 -7.09 -4.46
C SER A 22 -9.18 -5.76 -4.95
N LEU A 23 -7.85 -5.66 -5.12
CA LEU A 23 -7.20 -4.46 -5.63
C LEU A 23 -7.59 -4.47 -7.10
N ALA A 24 -8.75 -3.90 -7.41
CA ALA A 24 -9.40 -3.96 -8.71
C ALA A 24 -8.35 -3.82 -9.82
N ASP A 25 -8.31 -4.83 -10.70
CA ASP A 25 -7.32 -5.04 -11.74
C ASP A 25 -7.59 -4.15 -12.95
N ASP A 26 -7.90 -2.87 -12.73
CA ASP A 26 -8.16 -1.88 -13.78
C ASP A 26 -6.86 -1.36 -14.44
N GLY A 27 -5.74 -2.11 -14.33
CA GLY A 27 -4.42 -1.67 -14.80
C GLY A 27 -3.83 -0.51 -14.02
N VAL A 28 -4.40 -0.14 -12.87
CA VAL A 28 -3.93 0.98 -12.04
C VAL A 28 -3.04 0.49 -10.91
N ALA A 29 -1.87 1.11 -10.75
CA ALA A 29 -0.96 0.81 -9.65
C ALA A 29 -1.63 1.10 -8.30
N THR A 30 -1.83 0.05 -7.51
CA THR A 30 -2.44 0.12 -6.19
C THR A 30 -1.54 -0.54 -5.16
N LEU A 31 -1.44 0.10 -4.00
CA LEU A 31 -0.70 -0.34 -2.83
C LEU A 31 -1.65 -0.36 -1.62
N LEU A 32 -1.41 -1.32 -0.74
CA LEU A 32 -2.04 -1.37 0.57
C LEU A 32 -0.96 -1.05 1.60
N LEU A 33 -1.19 -0.04 2.42
CA LEU A 33 -0.29 0.47 3.44
C LEU A 33 -0.96 0.33 4.81
N ASP A 34 -0.18 0.16 5.86
CA ASP A 34 -0.64 0.27 7.24
C ASP A 34 -0.73 1.74 7.67
N GLN A 35 -1.30 2.05 8.85
CA GLN A 35 -1.37 3.42 9.39
C GLN A 35 0.01 4.10 9.50
N ARG A 36 1.07 3.28 9.67
CA ARG A 36 2.46 3.73 9.75
C ARG A 36 3.14 3.90 8.39
N GLY A 37 2.42 3.74 7.27
CA GLY A 37 2.98 3.83 5.92
C GLY A 37 3.75 2.61 5.44
N MET A 38 3.62 1.48 6.15
CA MET A 38 4.25 0.21 5.77
C MET A 38 3.45 -0.50 4.69
N ILE A 39 4.07 -0.84 3.57
CA ILE A 39 3.41 -1.52 2.45
C ILE A 39 3.06 -2.96 2.86
N ARG A 40 1.78 -3.25 3.03
CA ARG A 40 1.21 -4.60 3.24
C ARG A 40 0.94 -5.31 1.93
N GLY A 41 0.56 -4.57 0.89
CA GLY A 41 0.07 -5.10 -0.37
C GLY A 41 0.55 -4.29 -1.56
N TYR A 42 0.77 -5.01 -2.66
CA TYR A 42 1.28 -4.43 -3.90
C TYR A 42 0.72 -5.25 -5.07
N ASN A 43 0.11 -4.58 -6.05
CA ASN A 43 -0.44 -5.24 -7.25
C ASN A 43 0.56 -5.24 -8.42
N GLY A 44 0.38 -6.12 -9.40
CA GLY A 44 1.22 -6.25 -10.59
C GLY A 44 1.31 -4.97 -11.43
N ALA A 45 0.24 -4.17 -11.49
CA ALA A 45 0.29 -2.85 -12.13
C ALA A 45 1.29 -1.91 -11.45
N SER A 46 1.44 -2.01 -10.13
CA SER A 46 2.45 -1.25 -9.37
C SER A 46 3.85 -1.75 -9.67
N GLU A 47 4.04 -3.08 -9.76
CA GLU A 47 5.33 -3.68 -10.15
C GLU A 47 5.76 -3.19 -11.52
N ASN A 48 4.84 -3.13 -12.49
CA ASN A 48 5.15 -2.62 -13.82
C ASN A 48 5.41 -1.10 -13.82
N LEU A 49 4.68 -0.34 -12.99
CA LEU A 49 4.81 1.10 -12.93
C LEU A 49 6.15 1.54 -12.31
N PHE A 50 6.51 0.95 -11.15
CA PHE A 50 7.69 1.35 -10.38
C PHE A 50 8.93 0.47 -10.64
N GLY A 51 8.74 -0.72 -11.19
CA GLY A 51 9.80 -1.70 -11.46
C GLY A 51 10.13 -2.63 -10.30
N TYR A 52 9.62 -2.36 -9.09
CA TYR A 52 9.90 -3.19 -7.92
C TYR A 52 9.01 -4.44 -7.86
N ARG A 53 9.58 -5.58 -7.43
CA ARG A 53 8.76 -6.75 -7.10
C ARG A 53 8.00 -6.52 -5.80
N ARG A 54 6.80 -7.10 -5.71
CA ARG A 54 6.02 -7.16 -4.46
C ARG A 54 6.88 -7.60 -3.27
N SER A 55 7.70 -8.63 -3.43
CA SER A 55 8.54 -9.16 -2.34
C SER A 55 9.63 -8.20 -1.85
N GLU A 56 10.02 -7.22 -2.67
CA GLU A 56 11.03 -6.22 -2.31
C GLU A 56 10.41 -5.03 -1.57
N VAL A 57 9.16 -4.69 -1.89
CA VAL A 57 8.46 -3.53 -1.32
C VAL A 57 7.52 -3.88 -0.16
N VAL A 58 7.02 -5.12 -0.10
CA VAL A 58 6.18 -5.54 1.02
C VAL A 58 7.01 -5.52 2.31
N TRP A 59 6.43 -4.95 3.36
CA TRP A 59 7.07 -4.57 4.62
C TRP A 59 8.05 -3.41 4.56
N GLN A 60 8.20 -2.73 3.41
CA GLN A 60 8.95 -1.48 3.31
C GLN A 60 8.05 -0.26 3.51
N HIS A 61 8.66 0.85 3.89
CA HIS A 61 7.96 2.11 4.01
C HIS A 61 7.68 2.72 2.62
N VAL A 62 6.50 3.30 2.45
CA VAL A 62 6.07 3.92 1.17
C VAL A 62 7.01 5.04 0.69
N SER A 63 7.81 5.62 1.60
CA SER A 63 8.82 6.63 1.29
C SER A 63 9.84 6.19 0.24
N MET A 64 10.10 4.89 0.11
CA MET A 64 10.94 4.34 -0.96
C MET A 64 10.43 4.72 -2.36
N LEU A 65 9.11 4.70 -2.53
CA LEU A 65 8.45 5.00 -3.80
C LEU A 65 8.09 6.47 -3.90
N LEU A 66 7.82 7.10 -2.76
CA LEU A 66 7.33 8.46 -2.65
C LEU A 66 8.09 9.16 -1.52
N PRO A 67 9.30 9.69 -1.77
CA PRO A 67 10.12 10.31 -0.73
C PRO A 67 9.42 11.48 -0.03
N GLN A 68 8.46 12.13 -0.70
CA GLN A 68 7.62 13.18 -0.12
C GLN A 68 6.74 12.70 1.05
N LEU A 69 6.48 11.39 1.14
CA LEU A 69 5.72 10.76 2.22
C LEU A 69 6.61 10.28 3.36
N ALA A 70 7.94 10.48 3.29
CA ALA A 70 8.84 10.12 4.39
C ALA A 70 8.59 10.97 5.64
N ASP A 71 8.48 12.28 5.46
CA ASP A 71 8.23 13.26 6.52
C ASP A 71 6.74 13.67 6.63
N THR A 72 5.87 13.03 5.85
CA THR A 72 4.44 13.34 5.85
C THR A 72 3.66 12.24 6.54
N ASP A 73 2.98 12.58 7.64
CA ASP A 73 2.03 11.67 8.28
C ASP A 73 0.88 11.34 7.32
N LEU A 74 0.73 10.07 6.97
CA LEU A 74 -0.41 9.59 6.17
C LEU A 74 -1.70 9.60 6.99
N VAL A 75 -1.58 9.32 8.29
CA VAL A 75 -2.68 9.28 9.25
C VAL A 75 -2.42 10.26 10.37
N ARG A 76 -3.41 11.10 10.67
CA ARG A 76 -3.42 12.04 11.78
C ARG A 76 -4.71 11.85 12.57
N ASP A 77 -4.61 11.69 13.89
CA ASP A 77 -5.77 11.45 14.77
C ASP A 77 -6.64 10.23 14.36
N GLY A 78 -6.00 9.17 13.84
CA GLY A 78 -6.69 7.96 13.37
C GLY A 78 -7.43 8.11 12.04
N GLN A 79 -7.32 9.24 11.37
CA GLN A 79 -7.88 9.47 10.03
C GLN A 79 -6.80 9.87 9.02
N LEU A 80 -7.08 9.69 7.73
CA LEU A 80 -6.18 10.16 6.67
C LEU A 80 -5.90 11.66 6.82
N ASN A 81 -4.63 12.04 6.65
CA ASN A 81 -4.21 13.42 6.84
C ASN A 81 -4.99 14.36 5.88
N PRO A 82 -5.80 15.30 6.40
CA PRO A 82 -6.66 16.14 5.58
C PRO A 82 -5.85 17.06 4.65
N ARG A 83 -4.62 17.44 5.04
CA ARG A 83 -3.73 18.19 4.15
C ARG A 83 -3.29 17.36 2.96
N LEU A 84 -2.96 16.09 3.18
CA LEU A 84 -2.55 15.19 2.11
C LEU A 84 -3.72 14.92 1.15
N LEU A 85 -4.91 14.65 1.70
CA LEU A 85 -6.15 14.51 0.91
C LEU A 85 -6.47 15.78 0.10
N PHE A 86 -6.25 16.95 0.69
CA PHE A 86 -6.43 18.23 0.01
C PHE A 86 -5.44 18.38 -1.15
N LEU A 87 -4.15 18.07 -0.95
CA LEU A 87 -3.12 18.11 -1.99
C LEU A 87 -3.46 17.18 -3.17
N CYS A 88 -3.94 15.97 -2.88
CA CYS A 88 -4.44 15.04 -3.90
C CYS A 88 -5.64 15.62 -4.69
N ARG A 89 -6.53 16.39 -4.04
CA ARG A 89 -7.75 16.94 -4.68
C ARG A 89 -7.52 18.17 -5.53
N ILE A 90 -6.53 19.01 -5.20
CA ILE A 90 -6.25 20.24 -5.95
C ILE A 90 -5.42 20.00 -7.23
N GLY A 91 -5.21 18.73 -7.62
CA GLY A 91 -4.36 18.36 -8.75
C GLY A 91 -2.86 18.45 -8.42
N GLY A 92 -2.49 18.26 -7.16
CA GLY A 92 -1.09 18.15 -6.76
C GLY A 92 -0.52 16.84 -7.29
N TYR A 93 0.41 16.93 -8.24
CA TYR A 93 1.19 15.78 -8.67
C TYR A 93 2.26 15.45 -7.63
N PHE A 94 2.45 14.17 -7.37
CA PHE A 94 3.51 13.67 -6.52
C PHE A 94 4.64 13.07 -7.37
N LYS A 95 5.87 13.31 -6.95
CA LYS A 95 7.05 12.67 -7.51
C LYS A 95 7.16 11.25 -6.97
N ALA A 96 6.86 10.30 -7.84
CA ALA A 96 7.07 8.88 -7.63
C ALA A 96 8.45 8.48 -8.16
N GLN A 97 9.22 7.73 -7.39
CA GLN A 97 10.55 7.23 -7.75
C GLN A 97 10.50 5.73 -8.02
N LYS A 98 11.02 5.33 -9.17
CA LYS A 98 11.16 3.94 -9.62
C LYS A 98 12.46 3.31 -9.12
N GLN A 99 12.55 1.99 -9.20
CA GLN A 99 13.77 1.24 -8.84
C GLN A 99 14.99 1.64 -9.67
N ASN A 100 14.78 2.03 -10.93
CA ASN A 100 15.85 2.48 -11.82
C ASN A 100 16.33 3.93 -11.53
N GLY A 101 15.81 4.58 -10.49
CA GLY A 101 16.13 5.97 -10.12
C GLY A 101 15.32 7.03 -10.88
N GLN A 102 14.54 6.66 -11.91
CA GLN A 102 13.68 7.60 -12.61
C GLN A 102 12.55 8.07 -11.72
N SER A 103 12.28 9.38 -11.74
CA SER A 103 11.15 9.98 -11.05
C SER A 103 10.12 10.46 -12.07
N PHE A 104 8.82 10.29 -11.76
CA PHE A 104 7.73 10.72 -12.63
C PHE A 104 6.62 11.38 -11.83
N ALA A 105 5.95 12.36 -12.44
CA ALA A 105 4.78 13.00 -11.86
C ALA A 105 3.58 12.05 -11.92
N SER A 106 2.94 11.83 -10.77
CA SER A 106 1.79 10.94 -10.64
C SER A 106 0.74 11.56 -9.75
N ASP A 107 -0.52 11.34 -10.10
CA ASP A 107 -1.62 11.57 -9.18
C ASP A 107 -1.64 10.45 -8.13
N LEU A 108 -1.76 10.86 -6.87
CA LEU A 108 -1.95 9.93 -5.76
C LEU A 108 -3.37 10.05 -5.25
N PHE A 109 -3.99 8.90 -5.01
CA PHE A 109 -5.26 8.83 -4.30
C PHE A 109 -5.07 7.96 -3.06
N LEU A 110 -5.37 8.51 -1.89
CA LEU A 110 -5.36 7.79 -0.63
C LEU A 110 -6.79 7.55 -0.17
N LEU A 111 -7.06 6.32 0.23
CA LEU A 111 -8.35 5.84 0.67
C LEU A 111 -8.15 5.14 2.01
N ASN A 112 -8.89 5.54 3.03
CA ASN A 112 -8.87 4.84 4.32
C ASN A 112 -9.80 3.63 4.22
N LEU A 113 -9.27 2.46 4.54
CA LEU A 113 -10.01 1.23 4.69
C LEU A 113 -10.13 0.94 6.18
N SER A 114 -11.23 1.39 6.76
CA SER A 114 -11.61 1.04 8.13
C SER A 114 -12.06 -0.43 8.15
N ASN A 115 -11.19 -1.34 8.55
CA ASN A 115 -11.54 -2.73 8.81
C ASN A 115 -11.74 -2.94 10.32
N SER A 116 -12.55 -3.94 10.71
CA SER A 116 -13.01 -4.13 12.10
C SER A 116 -11.90 -4.24 13.15
N ASP A 117 -10.67 -4.58 12.76
CA ASP A 117 -9.52 -4.77 13.66
C ASP A 117 -8.27 -3.97 13.21
N SER A 118 -8.30 -3.35 12.03
CA SER A 118 -7.14 -2.65 11.45
C SER A 118 -7.59 -1.56 10.47
N SER A 119 -6.99 -0.37 10.57
CA SER A 119 -7.18 0.66 9.54
C SER A 119 -6.05 0.57 8.53
N ASP A 120 -6.35 -0.02 7.39
CA ASP A 120 -5.42 -0.04 6.27
C ASP A 120 -5.65 1.18 5.39
N LEU A 121 -4.62 1.60 4.69
CA LEU A 121 -4.68 2.68 3.72
C LEU A 121 -4.48 2.08 2.34
N ARG A 122 -5.43 2.31 1.45
CA ARG A 122 -5.27 2.01 0.04
C ARG A 122 -4.74 3.24 -0.66
N MET A 123 -3.55 3.10 -1.26
CA MET A 123 -2.94 4.14 -2.08
C MET A 123 -2.99 3.72 -3.54
N ILE A 124 -3.48 4.60 -4.40
CA ILE A 124 -3.56 4.42 -5.84
C ILE A 124 -2.62 5.43 -6.47
N VAL A 125 -1.76 4.97 -7.38
CA VAL A 125 -0.79 5.79 -8.10
C VAL A 125 -1.15 5.78 -9.57
N ARG A 126 -1.42 6.96 -10.13
CA ARG A 126 -1.71 7.13 -11.55
C ARG A 126 -0.62 7.98 -12.18
N PRO A 127 0.20 7.43 -13.10
CA PRO A 127 1.16 8.25 -13.83
C PRO A 127 0.42 9.28 -14.67
N PHE A 128 0.92 10.51 -14.68
CA PHE A 128 0.40 11.54 -15.59
C PHE A 128 0.82 11.18 -17.02
N GLN A 129 -0.14 10.87 -17.89
CA GLN A 129 0.09 10.66 -19.33
C GLN A 129 -0.08 12.00 -20.04
N HIS A 130 1.00 12.52 -20.61
CA HIS A 130 1.01 13.73 -21.42
C HIS A 130 0.83 13.39 -22.90
#